data_AF-A0A4U7KU19-F1
#
_entry.id   AF-A0A4U7KU19-F1
#
_cell.length_a   1.000
_cell.length_b   1.000
_cell.length_c   1.000
_cell.angle_alpha   90.00
_cell.angle_beta   90.00
_cell.angle_gamma   90.00
#
_symmetry.space_group_name_H-M   'P 1'
#
loop_
_entity.id
_entity.type
_entity.pdbx_description
1 polymer ?
#
loop_
_entity_poly.entity_id
_entity_poly.type
_entity_poly.pdbx_seq_one_letter_code
_entity_poly.pdbx_strand_id
1 'polypeptide(L)'
;METDRRKIEAEKGYSLITLSEFEGLEYVRFTHWVHDQRRIYKHPALKVVIHHGGGNSFNEAVHYGLAQMVLSQWSDTHEYAILAERFGLGLRSKHAPYIDEKDMVKKMLRLLQGEEAEKIRHNAKVWSMRSRIAGGAPAAARLIEAQALLFSQQKQAKLAASAARLGSDAELESKAAFTPEAGSSAASTVA
;
A
#
# COMPACT_ATOMS: atom_id res chain seq x y z
N MET A 1 -26.27 -9.82 30.91
CA MET A 1 -25.81 -9.70 29.51
C MET A 1 -24.28 -9.73 29.40
N GLU A 2 -23.53 -9.11 30.31
CA GLU A 2 -22.06 -9.10 30.25
C GLU A 2 -21.39 -10.43 30.64
N THR A 3 -22.02 -11.22 31.51
CA THR A 3 -21.57 -12.55 31.92
C THR A 3 -21.58 -13.57 30.78
N ASP A 4 -22.46 -13.40 29.80
CA ASP A 4 -22.63 -14.33 28.67
C ASP A 4 -21.54 -14.12 27.61
N ARG A 5 -21.22 -12.85 27.35
CA ARG A 5 -20.13 -12.47 26.43
C ARG A 5 -18.75 -12.93 26.93
N ARG A 6 -18.51 -12.85 28.24
CA ARG A 6 -17.25 -13.30 28.88
C ARG A 6 -17.05 -14.81 28.75
N LYS A 7 -18.11 -15.62 28.87
CA LYS A 7 -18.05 -17.07 28.64
C LYS A 7 -17.70 -17.39 27.19
N ILE A 8 -18.35 -16.72 26.24
CA ILE A 8 -18.11 -16.91 24.80
C ILE A 8 -16.67 -16.55 24.40
N GLU A 9 -16.08 -15.51 25.00
CA GLU A 9 -14.70 -15.10 24.71
C GLU A 9 -13.66 -16.07 25.31
N ALA A 10 -13.90 -16.60 26.51
CA ALA A 10 -13.08 -17.64 27.11
C ALA A 10 -13.14 -18.97 26.35
N GLU A 11 -14.33 -19.38 25.90
CA GLU A 11 -14.52 -20.60 25.08
C GLU A 11 -13.82 -20.51 23.71
N LYS A 12 -13.62 -19.29 23.19
CA LYS A 12 -12.87 -19.02 21.96
C LYS A 12 -11.35 -18.91 22.16
N GLY A 13 -10.86 -19.11 23.39
CA GLY A 13 -9.43 -19.07 23.71
C GLY A 13 -8.84 -17.65 23.79
N TYR A 14 -9.66 -16.60 23.85
CA TYR A 14 -9.17 -15.27 24.18
C TYR A 14 -8.94 -15.19 25.69
N SER A 15 -7.72 -14.86 26.10
CA SER A 15 -7.41 -14.60 27.51
C SER A 15 -8.26 -13.41 27.98
N LEU A 16 -9.12 -13.64 28.96
CA LEU A 16 -9.93 -12.61 29.65
C LEU A 16 -9.02 -11.76 30.54
N ILE A 17 -8.16 -10.96 29.93
CA ILE A 17 -7.28 -10.04 30.64
C ILE A 17 -8.10 -8.82 31.02
N THR A 18 -8.31 -8.61 32.31
CA THR A 18 -9.03 -7.41 32.81
C THR A 18 -8.06 -6.25 32.97
N LEU A 19 -8.47 -5.03 32.60
CA LEU A 19 -7.60 -3.83 32.71
C LEU A 19 -7.05 -3.66 34.14
N SER A 20 -7.84 -4.06 35.15
CA SER A 20 -7.51 -4.03 36.58
C SER A 20 -6.28 -4.85 36.95
N GLU A 21 -5.93 -5.89 36.19
CA GLU A 21 -4.72 -6.70 36.44
C GLU A 21 -3.42 -5.90 36.23
N PHE A 22 -3.49 -4.76 35.53
CA PHE A 22 -2.34 -3.89 35.28
C PHE A 22 -2.45 -2.52 35.96
N GLU A 23 -3.49 -2.30 36.76
CA GLU A 23 -3.61 -1.07 37.56
C GLU A 23 -2.51 -1.04 38.63
N GLY A 24 -1.84 0.11 38.77
CA GLY A 24 -0.77 0.31 39.75
C GLY A 24 0.64 -0.10 39.31
N LEU A 25 0.83 -0.59 38.07
CA LEU A 25 2.17 -0.77 37.51
C LEU A 25 2.80 0.60 37.20
N GLU A 26 3.92 0.90 37.85
CA GLU A 26 4.61 2.20 37.76
C GLU A 26 5.00 2.56 36.31
N TYR A 27 5.44 1.56 35.53
CA TYR A 27 6.01 1.75 34.18
C TYR A 27 5.09 1.28 33.05
N VAL A 28 3.91 0.76 33.36
CA VAL A 28 2.98 0.21 32.37
C VAL A 28 1.68 0.97 32.45
N ARG A 29 1.32 1.61 31.34
CA ARG A 29 0.00 2.20 31.17
C ARG A 29 -0.80 1.35 30.19
N PHE A 30 -1.87 0.76 30.69
CA PHE A 30 -2.84 0.05 29.86
C PHE A 30 -4.05 0.96 29.59
N THR A 31 -4.55 0.95 28.36
CA THR A 31 -5.75 1.70 27.97
C THR A 31 -6.53 0.91 26.95
N HIS A 32 -7.87 0.96 27.04
CA HIS A 32 -8.74 0.34 26.05
C HIS A 32 -8.69 1.07 24.69
N TRP A 33 -8.45 2.38 24.73
CA TRP A 33 -8.42 3.21 23.53
C TRP A 33 -7.43 4.35 23.66
N VAL A 34 -6.80 4.70 22.54
CA VAL A 34 -6.00 5.92 22.41
C VAL A 34 -6.76 6.88 21.49
N HIS A 35 -7.30 7.96 22.05
CA HIS A 35 -8.09 8.94 21.30
C HIS A 35 -7.29 9.63 20.18
N ASP A 36 -6.00 9.89 20.40
CA ASP A 36 -5.12 10.48 19.41
C ASP A 36 -3.77 9.76 19.35
N GLN A 37 -3.74 8.68 18.58
CA GLN A 37 -2.54 7.89 18.34
C GLN A 37 -1.41 8.72 17.71
N ARG A 38 -1.74 9.74 16.90
CA ARG A 38 -0.76 10.59 16.23
C ARG A 38 0.01 11.45 17.22
N ARG A 39 -0.60 11.85 18.35
CA ARG A 39 0.11 12.54 19.44
C ARG A 39 1.13 11.64 20.10
N ILE A 40 0.83 10.35 20.28
CA ILE A 40 1.79 9.37 20.79
C ILE A 40 2.96 9.23 19.82
N TYR A 41 2.69 9.05 18.51
CA TYR A 41 3.73 8.90 17.50
C TYR A 41 4.68 10.09 17.37
N LYS A 42 4.21 11.31 17.67
CA LYS A 42 5.04 12.52 17.64
C LYS A 42 5.84 12.75 18.93
N HIS A 43 5.53 12.01 19.99
CA HIS A 43 6.13 12.28 21.29
C HIS A 43 7.59 11.82 21.33
N PRO A 44 8.56 12.66 21.74
CA PRO A 44 9.99 12.33 21.68
C PRO A 44 10.40 11.18 22.62
N ALA A 45 9.58 10.86 23.63
CA ALA A 45 9.80 9.71 24.50
C ALA A 45 9.47 8.37 23.83
N LEU A 46 8.67 8.35 22.75
CA LEU A 46 8.38 7.12 22.03
C LEU A 46 9.62 6.69 21.23
N LYS A 47 10.15 5.51 21.53
CA LYS A 47 11.36 4.98 20.87
C LYS A 47 11.08 3.86 19.88
N VAL A 48 10.12 3.00 20.19
CA VAL A 48 9.79 1.80 19.42
C VAL A 48 8.27 1.64 19.41
N VAL A 49 7.72 1.18 18.28
CA VAL A 49 6.33 0.73 18.17
C VAL A 49 6.30 -0.77 17.93
N ILE A 50 5.49 -1.48 18.72
CA ILE A 50 5.24 -2.90 18.53
C ILE A 50 3.91 -3.02 17.79
N HIS A 51 3.86 -3.79 16.69
CA HIS A 51 2.61 -4.00 15.95
C HIS A 51 2.58 -5.35 15.25
N HIS A 52 1.37 -5.79 14.89
CA HIS A 52 1.14 -7.09 14.27
C HIS A 52 1.58 -7.17 12.79
N GLY A 53 2.02 -6.07 12.18
CA GLY A 53 2.54 -6.06 10.81
C GLY A 53 1.52 -5.70 9.74
N GLY A 54 0.32 -5.22 10.11
CA GLY A 54 -0.62 -4.68 9.13
C GLY A 54 -0.07 -3.45 8.41
N GLY A 55 -0.41 -3.32 7.11
CA GLY A 55 0.12 -2.26 6.26
C GLY A 55 -0.12 -0.84 6.78
N ASN A 56 -1.25 -0.59 7.46
CA ASN A 56 -1.52 0.71 8.08
C ASN A 56 -0.48 1.04 9.17
N SER A 57 -0.30 0.15 10.15
CA SER A 57 0.65 0.36 11.26
C SER A 57 2.09 0.48 10.76
N PHE A 58 2.47 -0.34 9.78
CA PHE A 58 3.78 -0.25 9.13
C PHE A 58 4.01 1.14 8.50
N ASN A 59 3.05 1.61 7.69
CA ASN A 59 3.17 2.90 7.01
C ASN A 59 3.08 4.09 7.97
N GLU A 60 2.29 4.01 9.04
CA GLU A 60 2.28 5.02 10.11
C GLU A 60 3.65 5.11 10.79
N ALA A 61 4.24 3.97 11.17
CA ALA A 61 5.56 3.93 11.78
C ALA A 61 6.64 4.51 10.85
N VAL A 62 6.59 4.16 9.55
CA VAL A 62 7.45 4.77 8.52
C VAL A 62 7.24 6.27 8.44
N HIS A 63 5.98 6.73 8.34
CA HIS A 63 5.66 8.15 8.21
C HIS A 63 6.17 8.98 9.40
N TYR A 64 6.11 8.45 10.62
CA TYR A 64 6.62 9.11 11.82
C TYR A 64 8.10 8.82 12.14
N GLY A 65 8.76 7.95 11.38
CA GLY A 65 10.17 7.63 11.55
C GLY A 65 10.47 6.85 12.82
N LEU A 66 9.57 5.93 13.18
CA LEU A 66 9.63 5.12 14.38
C LEU A 66 10.27 3.76 14.10
N ALA A 67 11.14 3.31 15.01
CA ALA A 67 11.66 1.96 14.98
C ALA A 67 10.55 0.95 15.26
N GLN A 68 10.53 -0.17 14.53
CA GLN A 68 9.44 -1.14 14.55
C GLN A 68 9.85 -2.47 15.19
N MET A 69 8.99 -3.05 16.01
CA MET A 69 9.04 -4.45 16.40
C MET A 69 7.80 -5.15 15.84
N VAL A 70 8.00 -6.01 14.86
CA VAL A 70 6.89 -6.60 14.10
C VAL A 70 6.57 -8.01 14.61
N LEU A 71 5.36 -8.18 15.14
CA LEU A 71 4.78 -9.45 15.59
C LEU A 71 3.83 -9.97 14.54
N SER A 72 4.35 -10.44 13.41
CA SER A 72 3.50 -10.91 12.31
C SER A 72 2.63 -12.10 12.71
N GLN A 73 1.35 -12.05 12.32
CA GLN A 73 0.34 -13.01 12.75
C GLN A 73 -0.31 -13.78 11.60
N TRP A 74 -0.47 -13.16 10.43
CA TRP A 74 -1.09 -13.79 9.26
C TRP A 74 -0.68 -13.12 7.94
N SER A 75 -0.76 -13.85 6.83
CA SER A 75 -0.72 -13.33 5.45
C SER A 75 0.37 -12.25 5.20
N ASP A 76 -0.05 -11.07 4.74
CA ASP A 76 0.79 -9.94 4.36
C ASP A 76 1.59 -9.36 5.53
N THR A 77 1.19 -9.64 6.77
CA THR A 77 1.94 -9.16 7.94
C THR A 77 3.35 -9.75 8.02
N HIS A 78 3.56 -10.95 7.48
CA HIS A 78 4.88 -11.55 7.37
C HIS A 78 5.77 -10.80 6.37
N GLU A 79 5.19 -10.28 5.29
CA GLU A 79 5.90 -9.49 4.30
C GLU A 79 6.35 -8.16 4.91
N TYR A 80 5.46 -7.42 5.57
CA TYR A 80 5.83 -6.18 6.25
C TYR A 80 6.89 -6.39 7.32
N ALA A 81 6.86 -7.51 8.03
CA ALA A 81 7.91 -7.88 8.98
C ALA A 81 9.28 -8.05 8.30
N ILE A 82 9.32 -8.73 7.14
CA ILE A 82 10.53 -8.89 6.34
C ILE A 82 11.00 -7.53 5.80
N LEU A 83 10.09 -6.68 5.32
CA LEU A 83 10.43 -5.35 4.80
C LEU A 83 10.98 -4.45 5.91
N ALA A 84 10.43 -4.51 7.12
CA ALA A 84 10.93 -3.76 8.27
C ALA A 84 12.40 -4.09 8.56
N GLU A 85 12.75 -5.38 8.58
CA GLU A 85 14.14 -5.82 8.77
C GLU A 85 15.02 -5.46 7.55
N ARG A 86 14.55 -5.76 6.34
CA ARG A 86 15.30 -5.56 5.09
C ARG A 86 15.70 -4.10 4.88
N PHE A 87 14.82 -3.17 5.23
CA PHE A 87 15.08 -1.73 5.09
C PHE A 87 15.69 -1.10 6.34
N GLY A 88 16.02 -1.90 7.36
CA GLY A 88 16.64 -1.43 8.60
C GLY A 88 15.74 -0.52 9.42
N LEU A 89 14.43 -0.72 9.35
CA LEU A 89 13.39 0.04 10.05
C LEU A 89 13.02 -0.58 11.40
N GLY A 90 13.36 -1.84 11.62
CA GLY A 90 12.92 -2.59 12.77
C GLY A 90 13.41 -4.02 12.78
N LEU A 91 12.91 -4.79 13.76
CA LEU A 91 13.13 -6.21 13.91
C LEU A 91 11.79 -6.95 13.87
N ARG A 92 11.79 -8.24 13.53
CA ARG A 92 10.57 -9.08 13.58
C ARG A 92 10.68 -10.22 14.58
N SER A 93 9.56 -10.74 15.06
CA SER A 93 9.55 -11.98 15.85
C SER A 93 10.19 -13.13 15.06
N LYS A 94 11.08 -13.89 15.71
CA LYS A 94 11.68 -15.10 15.11
C LYS A 94 10.66 -16.24 15.04
N HIS A 95 9.71 -16.25 15.96
CA HIS A 95 8.80 -17.35 16.20
C HIS A 95 7.37 -17.08 15.71
N ALA A 96 7.19 -16.07 14.84
CA ALA A 96 5.89 -15.72 14.26
C ALA A 96 5.15 -16.97 13.73
N PRO A 97 3.85 -17.14 14.04
CA PRO A 97 2.96 -16.19 14.71
C PRO A 97 3.06 -16.19 16.25
N TYR A 98 3.87 -17.05 16.84
CA TYR A 98 4.01 -17.15 18.29
C TYR A 98 4.90 -16.05 18.88
N ILE A 99 4.60 -15.71 20.13
CA ILE A 99 5.40 -14.79 20.94
C ILE A 99 6.33 -15.62 21.82
N ASP A 100 7.63 -15.48 21.61
CA ASP A 100 8.66 -16.03 22.49
C ASP A 100 9.25 -14.90 23.34
N GLU A 101 9.11 -15.02 24.66
CA GLU A 101 9.53 -13.97 25.61
C GLU A 101 11.03 -13.64 25.47
N LYS A 102 11.88 -14.65 25.32
CA LYS A 102 13.34 -14.45 25.24
C LYS A 102 13.73 -13.71 23.97
N ASP A 103 13.11 -14.05 22.84
CA ASP A 103 13.28 -13.35 21.58
C ASP A 103 12.79 -11.90 21.68
N MET A 104 11.63 -11.67 22.31
CA MET A 104 11.07 -10.34 22.53
C MET A 104 12.00 -9.45 23.35
N VAL A 105 12.42 -9.91 24.53
CA VAL A 105 13.32 -9.15 25.41
C VAL A 105 14.63 -8.83 24.68
N LYS A 106 15.23 -9.83 24.02
CA LYS A 106 16.48 -9.65 23.27
C LYS A 106 16.34 -8.59 22.16
N LYS A 107 15.25 -8.62 21.40
CA LYS A 107 15.03 -7.67 20.30
C LYS A 107 14.65 -6.28 20.78
N MET A 108 13.88 -6.17 21.84
CA MET A 108 13.55 -4.88 22.44
C MET A 108 14.81 -4.19 22.98
N LEU A 109 15.72 -4.92 23.64
CA LEU A 109 17.01 -4.35 24.06
C LEU A 109 17.83 -3.83 22.86
N ARG A 110 17.88 -4.58 21.76
CA ARG A 110 18.56 -4.16 20.51
C ARG A 110 17.91 -2.95 19.83
N LEU A 111 16.60 -2.78 19.97
CA LEU A 111 15.87 -1.63 19.42
C LEU A 111 15.96 -0.38 20.31
N LEU A 112 16.19 -0.57 21.61
CA LEU A 112 16.25 0.52 22.57
C LEU A 112 17.67 1.03 22.79
N GLN A 113 18.68 0.15 22.78
CA GLN A 113 20.04 0.44 23.25
C GLN A 113 21.12 0.04 22.24
N GLY A 114 22.26 0.73 22.32
CA GLY A 114 23.46 0.42 21.54
C GLY A 114 23.44 0.98 20.11
N GLU A 115 24.50 0.66 19.36
CA GLU A 115 24.73 1.19 18.02
C GLU A 115 23.67 0.74 17.00
N GLU A 116 23.19 -0.51 17.14
CA GLU A 116 22.12 -1.04 16.28
C GLU A 116 20.83 -0.22 16.43
N ALA A 117 20.45 0.12 17.66
CA ALA A 117 19.28 0.95 17.93
C ALA A 117 19.38 2.33 17.26
N GLU A 118 20.55 2.96 17.33
CA GLU A 118 20.79 4.25 16.67
C GLU A 118 20.75 4.14 15.15
N LYS A 119 21.34 3.08 14.57
CA LYS A 119 21.26 2.82 13.13
C LYS A 119 19.82 2.65 12.66
N ILE A 120 19.01 1.86 13.38
CA ILE A 120 17.60 1.64 13.04
C ILE A 120 16.81 2.95 13.15
N ARG A 121 17.00 3.74 14.22
CA ARG A 121 16.35 5.05 14.37
C ARG A 121 16.75 6.03 13.26
N HIS A 122 18.03 6.05 12.89
CA HIS A 122 18.51 6.87 11.78
C HIS A 122 17.82 6.48 10.46
N ASN A 123 17.81 5.19 10.14
CA ASN A 123 17.15 4.66 8.94
C ASN A 123 15.65 4.97 8.93
N ALA A 124 14.96 4.81 10.06
CA ALA A 124 13.55 5.13 10.19
C ALA A 124 13.28 6.62 9.87
N LYS A 125 14.14 7.54 10.34
CA LYS A 125 14.05 8.96 9.99
C LYS A 125 14.29 9.22 8.49
N VAL A 126 15.27 8.56 7.88
CA VAL A 126 15.53 8.67 6.43
C VAL A 126 14.30 8.23 5.63
N TRP A 127 13.71 7.09 5.98
CA TRP A 127 12.50 6.59 5.32
C TRP A 127 11.27 7.46 5.60
N SER A 128 11.17 8.06 6.78
CA SER A 128 10.12 9.06 7.07
C SER A 128 10.20 10.25 6.13
N MET A 129 11.40 10.80 5.91
CA MET A 129 11.59 11.88 4.95
C MET A 129 11.16 11.46 3.54
N ARG A 130 11.60 10.28 3.08
CA ARG A 130 11.20 9.72 1.77
C ARG A 130 9.68 9.55 1.65
N SER A 131 9.05 8.98 2.66
CA SER A 131 7.59 8.77 2.72
C SER A 131 6.82 10.09 2.61
N ARG A 132 7.28 11.13 3.33
CA ARG A 132 6.65 12.46 3.29
C ARG A 132 6.84 13.14 1.94
N ILE A 133 8.04 13.06 1.36
CA ILE A 133 8.37 13.64 0.05
C ILE A 133 7.58 12.95 -1.07
N ALA A 134 7.24 11.66 -0.93
CA ALA A 134 6.43 10.94 -1.89
C ALA A 134 5.01 11.53 -2.06
N GLY A 135 4.55 12.39 -1.15
CA GLY A 135 3.35 13.21 -1.35
C GLY A 135 2.01 12.50 -1.13
N GLY A 136 2.03 11.24 -0.69
CA GLY A 136 0.86 10.50 -0.20
C GLY A 136 -0.29 10.36 -1.21
N ALA A 137 -1.51 10.33 -0.70
CA ALA A 137 -2.71 10.14 -1.53
C ALA A 137 -2.87 11.18 -2.66
N PRO A 138 -2.57 12.48 -2.47
CA PRO A 138 -2.59 13.44 -3.57
C PRO A 138 -1.62 13.12 -4.70
N ALA A 139 -0.40 12.65 -4.39
CA ALA A 139 0.56 12.24 -5.41
C ALA A 139 0.10 10.98 -6.15
N ALA A 140 -0.44 9.99 -5.43
CA ALA A 140 -1.01 8.80 -6.02
C ALA A 140 -2.19 9.13 -6.95
N ALA A 141 -3.08 10.04 -6.54
CA ALA A 141 -4.22 10.48 -7.34
C ALA A 141 -3.76 11.09 -8.67
N ARG A 142 -2.73 11.95 -8.66
CA ARG A 142 -2.16 12.52 -9.89
C ARG A 142 -1.59 11.47 -10.84
N LEU A 143 -0.95 10.42 -10.31
CA LEU A 143 -0.44 9.32 -11.13
C LEU A 143 -1.57 8.53 -11.80
N ILE A 144 -2.63 8.23 -11.05
CA ILE A 144 -3.82 7.54 -11.56
C ILE A 144 -4.50 8.39 -12.64
N GLU A 145 -4.68 9.68 -12.38
CA GLU A 145 -5.27 10.63 -13.32
C GLU A 145 -4.45 10.71 -14.62
N ALA A 146 -3.13 10.87 -14.51
CA ALA A 146 -2.25 10.89 -15.68
C ALA A 146 -2.37 9.60 -16.51
N GLN A 147 -2.39 8.44 -15.84
CA GLN A 147 -2.54 7.16 -16.52
C GLN A 147 -3.90 7.01 -17.20
N ALA A 148 -4.98 7.48 -16.56
CA ALA A 148 -6.32 7.44 -17.12
C ALA A 148 -6.46 8.36 -18.36
N LEU A 149 -5.84 9.54 -18.33
CA LEU A 149 -5.78 10.45 -19.47
C LEU A 149 -5.02 9.83 -20.65
N LEU A 150 -3.84 9.25 -20.40
CA LEU A 150 -3.06 8.56 -21.43
C LEU A 150 -3.84 7.41 -22.05
N PHE A 151 -4.50 6.59 -21.24
CA PHE A 151 -5.33 5.49 -21.72
C PHE A 151 -6.47 5.99 -22.62
N SER A 152 -7.14 7.07 -22.22
CA SER A 152 -8.23 7.66 -22.99
C SER A 152 -7.77 8.20 -24.35
N GLN A 153 -6.64 8.90 -24.38
CA GLN A 153 -6.03 9.40 -25.62
C GLN A 153 -5.64 8.25 -26.56
N GLN A 154 -5.01 7.20 -26.03
CA GLN A 154 -4.65 6.01 -26.83
C GLN A 154 -5.88 5.30 -27.41
N LYS A 155 -6.96 5.19 -26.62
CA LYS A 155 -8.22 4.61 -27.10
C LYS A 155 -8.82 5.45 -28.23
N GLN A 156 -8.86 6.78 -28.08
CA GLN A 156 -9.36 7.69 -29.12
C GLN A 156 -8.52 7.62 -30.39
N ALA A 157 -7.19 7.61 -30.28
CA ALA A 157 -6.29 7.50 -31.43
C ALA A 157 -6.49 6.18 -32.19
N LYS A 158 -6.69 5.06 -31.48
CA LYS A 158 -7.00 3.76 -32.11
C LYS A 158 -8.34 3.78 -32.84
N LEU A 159 -9.38 4.37 -32.23
CA LEU A 159 -10.69 4.50 -32.87
C LEU A 159 -10.62 5.38 -34.12
N ALA A 160 -9.92 6.52 -34.05
CA ALA A 160 -9.71 7.41 -35.18
C ALA A 160 -8.94 6.71 -36.32
N ALA A 161 -7.88 5.96 -36.01
CA ALA A 161 -7.13 5.20 -37.00
C ALA A 161 -7.97 4.08 -37.66
N SER A 162 -8.84 3.42 -36.89
CA SER A 162 -9.77 2.41 -37.43
C SER A 162 -10.82 3.05 -38.34
N ALA A 163 -11.38 4.20 -37.95
CA ALA A 163 -12.36 4.92 -38.75
C ALA A 163 -11.74 5.45 -40.06
N ALA A 164 -10.50 5.96 -40.02
CA ALA A 164 -9.79 6.41 -41.20
C ALA A 164 -9.52 5.27 -42.21
N ARG A 165 -9.18 4.06 -41.74
CA ARG A 165 -9.04 2.88 -42.61
C ARG A 165 -10.35 2.47 -43.28
N LEU A 166 -11.44 2.41 -42.49
CA LEU A 166 -12.78 2.11 -43.03
C LEU A 166 -13.22 3.13 -44.08
N GLY A 167 -12.93 4.41 -43.85
CA GLY A 167 -13.20 5.49 -44.82
C GLY A 167 -12.38 5.36 -46.11
N SER A 168 -11.08 5.04 -46.02
CA SER A 168 -10.25 4.84 -47.20
C SER A 168 -10.65 3.60 -48.00
N ASP A 169 -11.04 2.52 -47.33
CA ASP A 169 -11.48 1.28 -47.98
C ASP A 169 -12.80 1.51 -48.73
N ALA A 170 -13.76 2.23 -48.12
CA ALA A 170 -15.01 2.61 -48.78
C ALA A 170 -14.80 3.55 -49.99
N GLU A 171 -13.83 4.47 -49.92
CA GLU A 171 -13.51 5.37 -51.03
C GLU A 171 -12.85 4.62 -52.21
N LEU A 172 -12.01 3.62 -51.91
CA LEU A 172 -11.42 2.70 -52.90
C LEU A 172 -12.50 1.84 -53.60
N GLU A 173 -13.45 1.29 -52.84
CA GLU A 173 -14.58 0.54 -53.41
C GLU A 173 -15.47 1.43 -54.31
N SER A 174 -15.74 2.68 -53.89
CA SER A 174 -16.53 3.62 -54.70
C SER A 174 -15.86 3.99 -56.04
N LYS A 175 -14.52 4.13 -56.05
CA LYS A 175 -13.74 4.43 -57.26
C LYS A 175 -13.64 3.20 -58.18
N ALA A 176 -13.64 1.99 -57.63
CA ALA A 176 -13.69 0.76 -58.41
C ALA A 176 -15.08 0.50 -59.04
N ALA A 177 -16.17 0.97 -58.42
CA ALA A 177 -17.54 0.82 -58.92
C ALA A 177 -17.92 1.80 -60.06
N PHE A 178 -17.16 2.89 -60.24
CA PHE A 178 -17.40 3.87 -61.31
C PHE A 178 -16.36 3.75 -62.43
N THR A 179 -16.55 2.80 -63.33
CA THR A 179 -15.97 2.83 -64.68
C THR A 179 -17.05 3.28 -65.65
N PRO A 180 -16.98 4.48 -66.26
CA PRO A 180 -17.94 4.85 -67.30
C PRO A 180 -17.63 4.03 -68.56
N GLU A 181 -18.61 3.29 -69.09
CA GLU A 181 -18.50 2.71 -70.41
C GLU A 181 -18.35 3.84 -71.44
N ALA A 182 -17.19 3.91 -72.07
CA ALA A 182 -16.94 4.82 -73.19
C ALA A 182 -17.76 4.34 -74.40
N GLY A 183 -18.97 4.89 -74.57
CA GLY A 183 -19.78 4.71 -75.75
C GLY A 183 -19.07 5.23 -77.00
N SER A 184 -18.56 4.33 -77.83
CA SER A 184 -18.03 4.62 -79.16
C SER A 184 -19.19 4.93 -80.12
N SER A 185 -19.38 6.19 -80.51
CA SER A 185 -20.22 6.53 -81.65
C SER A 185 -19.35 6.72 -82.89
N ALA A 186 -19.28 5.70 -83.75
CA ALA A 186 -18.74 5.82 -85.09
C ALA A 186 -19.77 6.54 -85.99
N ALA A 187 -19.47 7.78 -86.39
CA ALA A 187 -20.20 8.47 -87.44
C ALA A 187 -19.63 8.05 -88.80
N SER A 188 -20.42 7.27 -89.55
CA SER A 188 -20.20 7.00 -90.97
C SER A 188 -20.83 8.14 -91.78
N THR A 189 -20.06 8.75 -92.70
CA THR A 189 -20.64 9.53 -93.80
C THR A 189 -19.83 9.25 -95.06
N VAL A 190 -20.56 8.78 -96.07
CA VAL A 190 -20.12 8.34 -97.38
C VAL A 190 -19.96 9.55 -98.29
N ALA A 191 -18.90 9.57 -99.10
CA ALA A 191 -18.80 10.28 -100.38
C ALA A 191 -18.04 9.40 -101.36
#